data_AF-A7GQ42-F1
#
_entry.id   AF-A7GQ42-F1
#
_cell.length_a   1.000
_cell.length_b   1.000
_cell.length_c   1.000
_cell.angle_alpha   90.00
_cell.angle_beta   90.00
_cell.angle_gamma   90.00
#
_symmetry.space_group_name_H-M   'P 1'
#
loop_
_entity.id
_entity.type
_entity.pdbx_description
1 polymer ?
#
loop_
_entity_poly.entity_id
_entity_poly.type
_entity_poly.pdbx_seq_one_letter_code
_entity_poly.pdbx_strand_id
1 'polypeptide(L)'
;MPYVGKGQKNTNAEGWLRDKDFYWKEMLEKYPEAFNRSNRQKIELGFAPINNPTFRKHFPQYDLKELYNDTLIHHHIGGGGQAVAVPSKLHPGLGGIHNAEKSAEVWGNDQKYAELLEKFLEK
;
A
#
# COMPACT_ATOMS: atom_id res chain seq x y z
N MET A 1 -7.23 -2.53 2.21
CA MET A 1 -8.05 -1.49 1.54
C MET A 1 -9.48 -1.99 1.44
N PRO A 2 -10.49 -1.13 1.63
CA PRO A 2 -11.90 -1.53 1.51
C PRO A 2 -12.23 -2.04 0.11
N TYR A 3 -13.12 -3.04 0.04
CA TYR A 3 -13.72 -3.46 -1.23
C TYR A 3 -14.82 -2.48 -1.62
N VAL A 4 -14.81 -2.02 -2.87
CA VAL A 4 -15.77 -1.03 -3.39
C VAL A 4 -16.60 -1.59 -4.54
N GLY A 5 -16.01 -2.50 -5.32
CA GLY A 5 -16.68 -3.15 -6.45
C GLY A 5 -15.82 -3.13 -7.71
N LYS A 6 -15.94 -4.15 -8.55
CA LYS A 6 -15.18 -4.24 -9.80
C LYS A 6 -15.59 -3.13 -10.76
N GLY A 7 -14.60 -2.54 -11.44
CA GLY A 7 -14.82 -1.46 -12.41
C GLY A 7 -15.25 -0.11 -11.83
N GLN A 8 -15.38 0.01 -10.50
CA GLN A 8 -15.74 1.27 -9.85
C GLN A 8 -14.60 2.31 -9.95
N LYS A 9 -14.95 3.59 -9.82
CA LYS A 9 -13.96 4.68 -9.83
C LYS A 9 -12.99 4.52 -8.67
N ASN A 10 -11.70 4.78 -8.91
CA ASN A 10 -10.62 4.71 -7.92
C ASN A 10 -10.43 3.32 -7.30
N THR A 11 -10.73 2.23 -8.02
CA THR A 11 -10.39 0.86 -7.59
C THR A 11 -9.28 0.25 -8.42
N ASN A 12 -8.68 -0.83 -7.92
CA ASN A 12 -7.82 -1.70 -8.71
C ASN A 12 -8.65 -2.66 -9.56
N ALA A 13 -7.98 -3.48 -10.36
CA ALA A 13 -8.65 -4.40 -11.28
C ALA A 13 -9.60 -5.38 -10.57
N GLU A 14 -9.33 -5.69 -9.30
CA GLU A 14 -10.17 -6.58 -8.50
C GLU A 14 -11.30 -5.85 -7.75
N GLY A 15 -11.32 -4.52 -7.71
CA GLY A 15 -12.39 -3.74 -7.07
C GLY A 15 -12.06 -3.17 -5.69
N TRP A 16 -10.80 -3.24 -5.25
CA TRP A 16 -10.33 -2.66 -3.98
C TRP A 16 -9.98 -1.19 -4.12
N LEU A 17 -10.31 -0.37 -3.12
CA LEU A 17 -10.03 1.07 -3.09
C LEU A 17 -8.53 1.37 -3.27
N ARG A 18 -8.19 2.18 -4.28
CA ARG A 18 -6.84 2.69 -4.56
C ARG A 18 -6.70 4.12 -4.08
N ASP A 19 -6.81 4.29 -2.78
CA ASP A 19 -6.70 5.60 -2.13
C ASP A 19 -5.52 5.62 -1.16
N LYS A 20 -4.47 6.36 -1.54
CA LYS A 20 -3.27 6.50 -0.72
C LYS A 20 -3.53 7.30 0.57
N ASP A 21 -4.48 8.24 0.54
CA ASP A 21 -4.74 9.13 1.67
C ASP A 21 -5.53 8.36 2.74
N PHE A 22 -6.49 7.54 2.31
CA PHE A 22 -7.10 6.52 3.18
C PHE A 22 -6.05 5.62 3.81
N TYR A 23 -5.14 5.04 3.00
CA TYR A 23 -4.10 4.15 3.50
C TYR A 23 -3.21 4.82 4.56
N TRP A 24 -2.74 6.04 4.30
CA TRP A 24 -1.84 6.73 5.23
C TRP A 24 -2.54 7.19 6.50
N LYS A 25 -3.83 7.54 6.43
CA LYS A 25 -4.63 7.81 7.61
C LYS A 25 -4.74 6.57 8.51
N GLU A 26 -5.09 5.42 7.94
CA GLU A 26 -5.15 4.15 8.69
C GLU A 26 -3.81 3.78 9.32
N MET A 27 -2.71 3.94 8.56
CA MET A 27 -1.36 3.67 9.08
C MET A 27 -0.98 4.60 10.23
N LEU A 28 -1.33 5.89 10.14
CA LEU A 28 -1.05 6.86 11.19
C LEU A 28 -1.87 6.59 12.46
N GLU A 29 -3.13 6.16 12.31
CA GLU A 29 -3.99 5.77 13.43
C GLU A 29 -3.49 4.50 14.12
N LYS A 30 -3.04 3.51 13.33
CA LYS A 30 -2.60 2.20 13.85
C LYS A 30 -1.18 2.19 14.42
N TYR A 31 -0.25 2.93 13.80
CA TYR A 31 1.17 2.96 14.15
C TYR A 31 1.69 4.40 14.27
N PRO A 32 1.10 5.25 15.14
CA PRO A 32 1.49 6.65 15.23
C PRO A 32 2.99 6.85 15.50
N GLU A 33 3.60 5.99 16.31
CA GLU A 33 5.02 6.02 16.68
C GLU A 33 5.97 5.79 15.51
N ALA A 34 5.51 5.18 14.41
CA ALA A 34 6.31 5.00 13.20
C ALA A 34 6.49 6.31 12.41
N PHE A 35 5.73 7.36 12.73
CA PHE A 35 5.72 8.63 12.01
C PHE A 35 6.19 9.77 12.91
N ASN A 36 7.37 10.32 12.60
CA ASN A 36 7.82 11.57 13.23
C ASN A 36 7.02 12.79 12.71
N ARG A 37 7.25 13.96 13.33
CA ARG A 37 6.55 15.21 12.99
C ARG A 37 6.56 15.52 11.49
N SER A 38 7.68 15.32 10.80
CA SER A 38 7.80 15.60 9.36
C SER A 38 6.93 14.64 8.51
N ASN A 39 6.95 13.34 8.80
CA ASN A 39 6.10 12.38 8.10
C ASN A 39 4.61 12.61 8.40
N ARG A 40 4.25 12.96 9.64
CA ARG A 40 2.86 13.31 10.00
C ARG A 40 2.37 14.51 9.21
N GLN A 41 3.16 15.57 9.15
CA GLN A 41 2.83 16.75 8.37
C GLN A 41 2.69 16.44 6.87
N LYS A 42 3.53 15.56 6.31
CA LYS A 42 3.37 15.09 4.92
C LYS A 42 2.01 14.43 4.72
N ILE A 43 1.65 13.48 5.58
CA ILE A 43 0.37 12.76 5.51
C ILE A 43 -0.81 13.73 5.62
N GLU A 44 -0.77 14.65 6.59
CA GLU A 44 -1.81 15.68 6.78
C GLU A 44 -2.01 16.58 5.55
N LEU A 45 -0.93 16.86 4.81
CA LEU A 45 -0.94 17.63 3.58
C LEU A 45 -1.25 16.79 2.32
N GLY A 46 -1.59 15.50 2.48
CA GLY A 46 -1.89 14.59 1.37
C GLY A 46 -0.66 14.07 0.63
N PHE A 47 0.52 14.16 1.22
CA PHE A 47 1.76 13.59 0.67
C PHE A 47 2.12 12.26 1.34
N ALA A 48 2.76 11.39 0.55
CA ALA A 48 3.37 10.20 1.10
C ALA A 48 4.53 10.54 2.06
N PRO A 49 4.67 9.82 3.19
CA PRO A 49 5.81 9.94 4.07
C PRO A 49 7.09 9.37 3.45
N ILE A 50 8.23 9.52 4.13
CA ILE A 50 9.52 8.99 3.69
C ILE A 50 10.06 7.91 4.65
N ASN A 51 10.92 7.03 4.13
CA ASN A 51 11.62 5.96 4.84
C ASN A 51 12.74 6.51 5.76
N ASN A 52 12.38 7.36 6.72
CA ASN A 52 13.30 7.99 7.65
C ASN A 52 13.64 7.08 8.85
N PRO A 53 14.60 7.45 9.72
CA PRO A 53 15.01 6.60 10.84
C PRO A 53 13.87 6.22 11.80
N THR A 54 12.88 7.09 12.02
CA THR A 54 11.73 6.79 12.88
C THR A 54 10.87 5.68 12.29
N PHE A 55 10.59 5.76 10.98
CA PHE A 55 9.83 4.73 10.28
C PHE A 55 10.58 3.39 10.28
N ARG A 56 11.87 3.40 9.97
CA ARG A 56 12.73 2.20 9.93
C ARG A 56 12.91 1.52 11.29
N LYS A 57 12.90 2.31 12.38
CA LYS A 57 12.93 1.75 13.74
C LYS A 57 11.71 0.88 14.02
N HIS A 58 10.55 1.23 13.47
CA HIS A 58 9.31 0.46 13.63
C HIS A 58 9.18 -0.65 12.56
N PHE A 59 9.66 -0.40 11.33
CA PHE A 59 9.63 -1.32 10.20
C PHE A 59 11.06 -1.67 9.73
N PRO A 60 11.78 -2.56 10.44
CA PRO A 60 13.20 -2.83 10.19
C PRO A 60 13.46 -3.52 8.84
N GLN A 61 12.44 -4.11 8.20
CA GLN A 61 12.57 -4.64 6.84
C GLN A 61 12.95 -3.57 5.79
N TYR A 62 12.77 -2.29 6.11
CA TYR A 62 13.16 -1.16 5.26
C TYR A 62 14.44 -0.47 5.73
N ASP A 63 15.17 -1.06 6.68
CA ASP A 63 16.46 -0.57 7.16
C ASP A 63 17.63 -0.97 6.25
N LEU A 64 17.52 -0.56 4.98
CA LEU A 64 18.53 -0.78 3.94
C LEU A 64 19.01 0.59 3.45
N LYS A 65 20.34 0.81 3.46
CA LYS A 65 20.96 2.13 3.16
C LYS A 65 20.51 2.68 1.81
N GLU A 66 20.32 1.79 0.84
CA GLU A 66 19.89 2.08 -0.53
C GLU A 66 18.46 2.64 -0.58
N LEU A 67 17.64 2.37 0.44
CA LEU A 67 16.23 2.76 0.55
C LEU A 67 15.99 3.94 1.49
N TYR A 68 17.05 4.48 2.10
CA TYR A 68 16.90 5.57 3.07
C TYR A 68 16.31 6.81 2.42
N ASN A 69 15.35 7.42 3.10
CA ASN A 69 14.64 8.64 2.67
C ASN A 69 13.82 8.50 1.38
N ASP A 70 13.68 7.29 0.83
CA ASP A 70 12.75 7.05 -0.27
C ASP A 70 11.34 7.42 0.14
N THR A 71 10.56 7.99 -0.79
CA THR A 71 9.12 8.14 -0.63
C THR A 71 8.49 6.76 -0.49
N LEU A 72 7.63 6.60 0.51
CA LEU A 72 6.90 5.37 0.73
C LEU A 72 5.64 5.39 -0.13
N ILE A 73 5.51 4.42 -1.04
CA ILE A 73 4.40 4.31 -1.97
C ILE A 73 3.36 3.34 -1.42
N HIS A 74 2.09 3.71 -1.54
CA HIS A 74 0.96 2.80 -1.32
C HIS A 74 0.96 1.73 -2.41
N HIS A 75 1.17 0.48 -2.03
CA HIS A 75 1.25 -0.66 -2.94
C HIS A 75 0.24 -1.74 -2.54
N HIS A 76 -0.48 -2.28 -3.51
CA HIS A 76 -1.41 -3.39 -3.31
C HIS A 76 -0.67 -4.71 -3.51
N ILE A 77 -0.67 -5.56 -2.48
CA ILE A 77 0.03 -6.84 -2.51
C ILE A 77 -0.67 -7.76 -3.50
N GLY A 78 0.08 -8.25 -4.50
CA GLY A 78 -0.43 -9.18 -5.51
C GLY A 78 -1.60 -8.66 -6.34
N GLY A 79 -1.79 -7.33 -6.41
CA GLY A 79 -2.97 -6.72 -7.04
C GLY A 79 -4.27 -6.84 -6.23
N GLY A 80 -4.20 -7.35 -5.00
CA GLY A 80 -5.33 -7.66 -4.12
C GLY A 80 -5.80 -6.51 -3.24
N GLY A 81 -6.44 -6.88 -2.12
CA GLY A 81 -7.05 -5.94 -1.17
C GLY A 81 -6.10 -5.48 -0.08
N GLN A 82 -5.09 -6.30 0.24
CA GLN A 82 -4.05 -5.92 1.19
C GLN A 82 -3.11 -4.89 0.58
N ALA A 83 -2.66 -3.94 1.39
CA ALA A 83 -1.75 -2.90 0.95
C ALA A 83 -0.66 -2.63 1.98
N VAL A 84 0.51 -2.22 1.48
CA VAL A 84 1.69 -1.94 2.28
C VAL A 84 2.45 -0.75 1.71
N ALA A 85 3.12 -0.03 2.60
CA ALA A 85 4.05 1.04 2.29
C ALA A 85 5.34 0.43 1.73
N VAL A 86 5.75 0.82 0.53
CA VAL A 86 6.96 0.30 -0.12
C VAL A 86 7.87 1.47 -0.53
N PRO A 87 9.16 1.49 -0.16
CA PRO A 87 10.13 2.46 -0.68
C PRO A 87 10.08 2.54 -2.21
N SER A 88 10.00 3.75 -2.76
CA SER A 88 9.73 3.98 -4.19
C SER A 88 10.69 3.25 -5.13
N LYS A 89 11.96 3.04 -4.75
CA LYS A 89 12.93 2.27 -5.54
C LYS A 89 12.57 0.81 -5.71
N LEU A 90 11.82 0.21 -4.79
CA LEU A 90 11.31 -1.16 -4.91
C LEU A 90 10.04 -1.25 -5.78
N HIS A 91 9.45 -0.10 -6.14
CA HIS A 91 8.21 0.00 -6.90
C HIS A 91 8.39 0.79 -8.23
N PRO A 92 9.30 0.37 -9.14
CA PRO A 92 9.49 1.02 -10.44
C PRO A 92 8.37 0.65 -11.41
N GLY A 93 7.32 1.47 -11.46
CA GLY A 93 6.17 1.26 -12.35
C GLY A 93 5.52 -0.10 -12.14
N LEU A 94 5.33 -0.88 -13.22
CA LEU A 94 4.79 -2.25 -13.17
C LEU A 94 5.86 -3.34 -12.95
N GLY A 95 7.11 -2.95 -12.73
CA GLY A 95 8.22 -3.87 -12.44
C GLY A 95 8.50 -4.00 -10.94
N GLY A 96 9.75 -4.35 -10.62
CA GLY A 96 10.25 -4.51 -9.24
C GLY A 96 9.39 -5.47 -8.43
N ILE A 97 8.82 -4.98 -7.33
CA ILE A 97 8.01 -5.80 -6.42
C ILE A 97 6.87 -6.55 -7.13
N HIS A 98 6.19 -5.95 -8.12
CA HIS A 98 5.14 -6.65 -8.86
C HIS A 98 5.63 -7.90 -9.60
N ASN A 99 6.87 -7.90 -10.10
CA ASN A 99 7.44 -9.07 -10.76
C ASN A 99 7.82 -10.14 -9.73
N ALA A 100 8.34 -9.72 -8.57
CA ALA A 100 8.63 -10.64 -7.48
C ALA A 100 7.35 -11.33 -6.97
N GLU A 101 6.25 -10.59 -6.83
CA GLU A 101 4.95 -11.13 -6.43
C GLU A 101 4.39 -12.13 -7.45
N LYS A 102 4.52 -11.85 -8.74
CA LYS A 102 4.12 -12.81 -9.80
C LYS A 102 4.96 -14.07 -9.76
N SER A 103 6.28 -13.94 -9.63
CA SER A 103 7.19 -15.10 -9.52
C SER A 103 6.95 -15.92 -8.26
N ALA A 104 6.48 -15.28 -7.19
CA ALA A 104 6.12 -15.94 -5.93
C ALA A 104 4.67 -16.46 -5.91
N GLU A 105 3.94 -16.38 -7.03
CA GLU A 105 2.53 -16.80 -7.14
C GLU A 105 1.62 -16.12 -6.11
N VAL A 106 1.96 -14.88 -5.72
CA VAL A 106 1.16 -14.04 -4.82
C VAL A 106 0.07 -13.30 -5.59
N TRP A 107 0.33 -12.99 -6.86
CA TRP A 107 -0.56 -12.21 -7.71
C TRP A 107 -1.91 -12.91 -7.94
N GLY A 108 -3.01 -12.22 -7.67
CA GLY A 108 -4.37 -12.75 -7.85
C GLY A 108 -4.86 -13.68 -6.75
N ASN A 109 -4.09 -13.93 -5.69
CA ASN A 109 -4.53 -14.81 -4.59
C ASN A 109 -5.77 -14.28 -3.84
N ASP A 110 -5.98 -12.96 -3.87
CA ASP A 110 -7.13 -12.30 -3.26
C ASP A 110 -8.39 -12.32 -4.15
N GLN A 111 -8.27 -12.73 -5.43
CA GLN A 111 -9.36 -12.68 -6.40
C GLN A 111 -10.62 -13.42 -5.93
N LYS A 112 -10.46 -14.58 -5.27
CA LYS A 112 -11.58 -15.36 -4.73
C LYS A 112 -12.41 -14.58 -3.69
N TYR A 113 -11.76 -13.70 -2.92
CA TYR A 113 -12.44 -12.87 -1.92
C TYR A 113 -13.15 -11.70 -2.59
N ALA A 114 -12.51 -11.07 -3.59
CA ALA A 114 -13.13 -10.04 -4.41
C ALA A 114 -14.40 -10.56 -5.10
N GLU A 115 -14.35 -11.74 -5.71
CA GLU A 115 -15.52 -12.38 -6.34
C GLU A 115 -16.64 -12.69 -5.36
N LEU A 116 -16.30 -13.09 -4.13
CA LEU A 116 -17.31 -13.32 -3.09
C LEU A 116 -17.96 -12.00 -2.66
N LEU A 117 -17.16 -10.94 -2.48
CA LEU A 117 -17.65 -9.63 -2.07
C LEU A 117 -18.49 -8.95 -3.16
N GLU A 118 -18.15 -9.12 -4.45
CA GLU A 118 -18.92 -8.59 -5.57
C GLU A 118 -20.37 -9.09 -5.57
N LYS A 119 -20.60 -10.37 -5.24
CA LYS A 119 -21.93 -10.96 -5.15
C LYS A 119 -22.83 -10.32 -4.10
N PHE A 120 -22.26 -9.64 -3.10
CA PHE A 120 -23.04 -8.90 -2.11
C PHE A 120 -23.39 -7.47 -2.57
N LEU A 121 -22.75 -6.98 -3.63
CA LEU A 121 -23.03 -5.67 -4.24
C LEU A 121 -24.01 -5.80 -5.42
N GLU A 122 -23.92 -6.88 -6.19
CA GLU A 122 -24.87 -7.25 -7.23
C GLU A 122 -26.17 -7.74 -6.58
N LYS A 123 -27.16 -6.85 -6.45
CA LYS A 123 -28.54 -7.20 -6.08
C LYS A 123 -29.37 -7.55 -7.30
#